data_AF-A0A0J8SVC7-F1
#
_entry.id   AF-A0A0J8SVC7-F1
#
_cell.length_a   1.000
_cell.length_b   1.000
_cell.length_c   1.000
_cell.angle_alpha   90.00
_cell.angle_beta   90.00
_cell.angle_gamma   90.00
#
_symmetry.space_group_name_H-M   'P 1'
#
loop_
_entity.id
_entity.type
_entity.pdbx_description
1 polymer ?
#
loop_
_entity_poly.entity_id
_entity_poly.type
_entity_poly.pdbx_seq_one_letter_code
_entity_poly.pdbx_strand_id
1 'polypeptide(L)'
;MIPKLVLQPLVENSLYHGIRPKGSPGTIRIQARRSKEGVLLTITDDGLGMSEEEVKQIQRTEMNRSNRSTDQPFIQRTKCDGT
;
A
#
# COMPACT_ATOMS: atom_id res chain seq x y z
N MET A 1 -18.90 0.34 4.88
CA MET A 1 -18.61 1.72 4.43
C MET A 1 -17.09 1.87 4.41
N ILE A 2 -16.50 2.42 3.34
CA ILE A 2 -15.06 2.74 3.31
C ILE A 2 -14.91 4.21 3.70
N PRO A 3 -14.09 4.56 4.72
CA PRO A 3 -13.85 5.96 5.04
C PRO A 3 -13.18 6.66 3.87
N LYS A 4 -13.74 7.77 3.40
CA LYS A 4 -13.24 8.53 2.24
C LYS A 4 -11.76 8.92 2.37
N LEU A 5 -11.29 9.09 3.60
CA LEU A 5 -9.91 9.51 3.90
C LEU A 5 -8.87 8.39 3.79
N VAL A 6 -9.25 7.12 3.64
CA VAL A 6 -8.27 6.01 3.58
C VAL A 6 -7.74 5.81 2.16
N LEU A 7 -8.57 6.04 1.14
CA LEU A 7 -8.14 5.85 -0.24
C LEU A 7 -7.19 6.96 -0.70
N GLN A 8 -7.44 8.19 -0.24
CA GLN A 8 -6.70 9.37 -0.64
C GLN A 8 -5.18 9.28 -0.40
N PRO A 9 -4.67 8.91 0.80
CA PRO A 9 -3.23 8.80 1.03
C PRO A 9 -2.59 7.68 0.20
N LEU A 10 -3.32 6.59 -0.07
CA LEU A 10 -2.79 5.47 -0.85
C LEU A 10 -2.62 5.86 -2.33
N VAL A 11 -3.60 6.58 -2.88
CA VAL A 11 -3.53 7.11 -4.26
C VAL A 11 -2.48 8.22 -4.38
N GLU A 12 -2.39 9.10 -3.39
CA GLU A 12 -1.35 10.13 -3.33
C GLU A 12 0.06 9.49 -3.32
N ASN A 13 0.27 8.44 -2.51
CA ASN A 13 1.54 7.73 -2.50
C ASN A 13 1.93 7.15 -3.87
N SER A 14 1.00 6.45 -4.53
CA SER A 14 1.23 5.91 -5.88
C SER A 14 1.49 7.00 -6.92
N LEU A 15 0.81 8.15 -6.82
CA LEU A 15 1.02 9.27 -7.74
C LEU A 15 2.38 9.94 -7.53
N TYR A 16 2.71 10.34 -6.30
CA TYR A 16 3.90 11.13 -6.01
C TYR A 16 5.19 10.33 -6.11
N HIS A 17 5.18 9.07 -5.66
CA HIS A 17 6.37 8.23 -5.60
C HIS A 17 6.46 7.27 -6.79
N GLY A 18 5.33 6.76 -7.29
CA GLY A 18 5.30 5.84 -8.42
C GLY A 18 5.29 6.54 -9.78
N ILE A 19 4.21 7.27 -10.07
CA ILE A 19 3.91 7.76 -11.43
C ILE A 19 4.65 9.05 -11.78
N ARG A 20 4.63 10.07 -10.91
CA ARG A 20 5.22 11.39 -11.21
C ARG A 20 6.73 11.30 -11.55
N PRO A 21 7.56 10.50 -10.83
CA PRO A 21 8.98 10.39 -11.14
C PRO A 21 9.27 9.58 -12.42
N LYS A 22 8.32 8.75 -12.88
CA LYS A 22 8.43 7.96 -14.11
C LYS A 22 8.57 8.83 -15.38
N GLY A 23 8.12 10.10 -15.33
CA GLY A 23 8.22 11.06 -16.44
C GLY A 23 7.42 10.68 -17.69
N SER A 24 6.60 9.63 -17.62
CA SER A 24 5.76 9.09 -18.70
C SER A 24 4.38 8.74 -18.13
N PRO A 25 3.36 8.53 -18.99
CA PRO A 25 2.05 8.11 -18.53
C PRO A 25 2.13 6.85 -17.66
N GLY A 26 1.30 6.83 -16.62
CA GLY A 26 1.17 5.69 -15.72
C GLY A 26 -0.27 5.46 -15.31
N THR A 27 -0.53 4.27 -14.81
CA THR A 27 -1.85 3.77 -14.45
C THR A 27 -1.87 3.45 -12.97
N ILE A 28 -2.82 4.05 -12.25
CA ILE A 28 -3.18 3.62 -10.89
C ILE A 28 -4.50 2.85 -10.99
N ARG A 29 -4.48 1.57 -10.64
CA ARG A 29 -5.63 0.68 -10.63
C ARG A 29 -6.11 0.49 -9.19
N ILE A 30 -7.36 0.82 -8.96
CA ILE A 30 -8.03 0.65 -7.66
C ILE A 30 -9.09 -0.43 -7.82
N GLN A 31 -9.04 -1.46 -6.98
CA GLN A 31 -9.98 -2.57 -6.97
C GLN A 31 -10.51 -2.79 -5.57
N ALA A 32 -11.82 -3.01 -5.45
CA ALA A 32 -12.45 -3.39 -4.20
C ALA A 32 -13.19 -4.70 -4.39
N ARG A 33 -12.97 -5.67 -3.50
CA ARG A 33 -13.72 -6.94 -3.47
C ARG A 33 -14.25 -7.17 -2.07
N ARG A 34 -15.50 -7.65 -1.97
CA ARG A 34 -16.06 -8.07 -0.70
C ARG A 34 -15.44 -9.43 -0.32
N SER A 35 -14.94 -9.55 0.91
CA SER A 35 -14.49 -10.81 1.51
C SER A 35 -15.43 -11.21 2.65
N LYS A 36 -15.20 -12.37 3.26
CA LYS A 36 -15.96 -12.81 4.44
C LYS A 36 -15.72 -11.89 5.65
N GLU A 37 -14.50 -11.35 5.78
CA GLU A 37 -14.11 -10.50 6.91
C GLU A 37 -14.29 -8.99 6.66
N GLY A 38 -14.68 -8.57 5.44
CA GLY A 38 -14.86 -7.15 5.15
C GLY A 38 -14.75 -6.79 3.67
N VAL A 39 -14.03 -5.70 3.36
CA VAL A 39 -13.73 -5.27 2.01
C VAL A 39 -12.21 -5.26 1.83
N LEU A 40 -11.73 -6.03 0.86
CA LEU A 40 -10.35 -5.99 0.40
C LEU A 40 -10.22 -4.89 -0.63
N LEU A 41 -9.42 -3.87 -0.31
CA LEU A 41 -9.07 -2.78 -1.21
C LEU A 41 -7.64 -3.00 -1.71
N THR A 42 -7.46 -3.00 -3.02
CA THR A 42 -6.16 -3.14 -3.68
C THR A 42 -5.90 -1.90 -4.51
N ILE A 43 -4.77 -1.25 -4.27
CA ILE A 43 -4.22 -0.18 -5.12
C ILE A 43 -2.95 -0.72 -5.76
N THR A 44 -2.84 -0.61 -7.08
CA THR A 44 -1.68 -1.02 -7.86
C THR A 44 -1.30 0.12 -8.79
N ASP A 45 -0.03 0.47 -8.84
CA ASP A 45 0.51 1.39 -9.83
C ASP A 45 1.59 0.73 -10.69
N ASP A 46 1.78 1.25 -11.91
CA ASP A 46 2.84 0.86 -12.84
C ASP A 46 3.99 1.89 -12.85
N GLY A 47 4.22 2.51 -11.69
CA GLY A 47 5.27 3.48 -11.46
C GLY A 47 6.66 2.86 -11.38
N LEU A 48 7.64 3.66 -10.94
CA LEU A 48 9.02 3.17 -10.73
C LEU A 48 9.15 2.16 -9.58
N GLY A 49 8.11 2.02 -8.75
CA GLY A 49 8.17 1.21 -7.53
C GLY A 49 9.01 1.86 -6.43
N MET A 50 9.21 1.12 -5.33
CA MET A 50 10.10 1.51 -4.24
C MET A 50 11.38 0.68 -4.32
N SER A 51 12.51 1.28 -3.96
CA SER A 51 13.77 0.55 -3.75
C SER A 51 13.67 -0.41 -2.57
N GLU A 52 14.52 -1.42 -2.55
CA GLU A 52 14.54 -2.42 -1.49
C GLU A 52 14.88 -1.78 -0.12
N GLU A 53 15.69 -0.73 -0.13
CA GLU A 53 16.03 0.10 1.01
C GLU A 53 14.81 0.85 1.54
N GLU A 54 14.01 1.47 0.67
CA GLU A 54 12.78 2.17 1.05
C GLU A 54 11.76 1.20 1.68
N VAL A 55 11.62 0.00 1.10
CA VAL A 55 10.77 -1.06 1.67
C VAL A 55 11.25 -1.47 3.06
N LYS A 56 12.55 -1.68 3.25
CA LYS A 56 13.13 -2.03 4.55
C LYS A 56 12.92 -0.93 5.60
N GLN A 57 13.01 0.36 5.22
CA GLN A 57 12.77 1.47 6.14
C GLN A 57 11.31 1.56 6.58
N ILE A 58 10.36 1.36 5.65
CA ILE A 58 8.93 1.35 5.97
C ILE A 58 8.63 0.20 6.93
N GLN A 59 9.10 -1.02 6.63
CA GLN A 59 8.90 -2.19 7.48
C GLN A 59 9.50 -2.02 8.89
N ARG A 60 10.70 -1.41 8.99
CA ARG A 60 11.35 -1.14 10.27
C ARG A 60 10.59 -0.10 11.10
N THR A 61 10.02 0.92 10.44
CA THR A 61 9.20 1.94 11.10
C THR A 61 7.92 1.33 11.68
N GLU A 62 7.27 0.42 10.95
CA GLU A 62 6.08 -0.30 11.43
C GLU A 62 6.40 -1.26 12.60
N MET A 63 7.53 -1.98 12.56
CA MET A 63 8.01 -2.78 13.70
C MET A 63 8.27 -1.94 14.95
N ASN A 64 8.86 -0.75 14.80
CA ASN A 64 9.12 0.14 15.93
C ASN A 64 7.84 0.77 16.51
N ARG A 65 6.78 0.96 15.69
CA ARG A 65 5.46 1.37 16.16
C ARG A 65 4.75 0.27 16.93
N SER A 66 4.96 -0.98 16.54
CA SER A 66 4.37 -2.17 17.18
C SER A 66 4.92 -2.45 18.58
N ASN A 67 6.04 -1.82 18.96
CA ASN A 67 6.69 -1.99 20.27
C ASN A 67 6.21 -1.00 21.35
N ARG A 68 5.21 -0.16 21.06
CA ARG A 68 4.49 0.63 22.08
C ARG A 68 3.05 0.11 22.20
N SER A 69 2.86 -0.75 23.21
CA SER A 69 1.58 -1.12 23.84
C SER A 69 0.45 -1.68 22.94
N THR A 70 0.29 -3.01 23.03
CA THR A 70 -0.97 -3.79 23.12
C THR A 70 -2.07 -3.66 22.04
N ASP A 71 -2.44 -4.84 21.52
CA ASP A 71 -3.70 -5.28 20.90
C ASP A 71 -3.98 -5.07 19.39
N GLN A 72 -3.83 -6.21 18.69
CA GLN A 72 -4.51 -6.74 17.50
C GLN A 72 -3.77 -6.73 16.15
N PRO A 73 -3.76 -7.89 15.43
CA PRO A 73 -2.86 -8.12 14.30
C PRO A 73 -3.42 -7.53 13.00
N PHE A 74 -2.79 -6.47 12.49
CA PHE A 74 -2.99 -6.02 11.12
C PHE A 74 -2.13 -6.90 10.19
N ILE A 75 -2.72 -7.97 9.64
CA ILE A 75 -2.05 -8.85 8.69
C ILE A 75 -2.04 -8.19 7.30
N GLN A 76 -0.96 -7.51 6.94
CA GLN A 76 -0.68 -7.13 5.55
C GLN A 76 0.02 -8.33 4.85
N ARG A 77 -0.76 -9.28 4.32
CA ARG A 77 -0.22 -10.34 3.45
C ARG A 77 -0.04 -9.76 2.04
N THR A 78 1.18 -9.36 1.71
CA THR A 78 1.59 -9.19 0.31
C THR A 78 2.00 -10.56 -0.23
N LYS A 79 1.21 -11.13 -1.14
CA LYS A 79 1.69 -12.21 -2.00
C LYS A 79 2.30 -11.56 -3.22
N CYS A 80 3.59 -11.80 -3.42
CA CYS A 80 4.25 -11.65 -4.71
C CYS A 80 4.11 -13.01 -5.41
N ASP A 81 3.17 -13.11 -6.34
CA ASP A 81 3.11 -14.17 -7.33
C ASP A 81 3.94 -13.74 -8.53
N GLY A 82 5.14 -14.31 -8.63
CA GLY A 82 5.87 -14.36 -9.88
C GLY A 82 5.11 -15.24 -10.86
N THR A 83 4.63 -14.63 -11.95
CA THR A 83 4.68 -15.17 -13.31
C THR A 83 4.48 -14.03 -14.30
#